data_AF-A0A821ZRE7-F1
#
_entry.id   AF-A0A821ZRE7-F1
#
_cell.length_a   1.000
_cell.length_b   1.000
_cell.length_c   1.000
_cell.angle_alpha   90.00
_cell.angle_beta   90.00
_cell.angle_gamma   90.00
#
_symmetry.space_group_name_H-M   'P 1'
#
loop_
_entity.id
_entity.type
_entity.pdbx_description
1 polymer ?
#
loop_
_entity_poly.entity_id
_entity_poly.type
_entity_poly.pdbx_seq_one_letter_code
_entity_poly.pdbx_strand_id
1 'polypeptide(L)'
;MSSGGYDWQAPDLKSANDFAVKKMVEYIKQSGDAVMTAAAQRYIIDQLQKEGSPFHTFYEKIKDGTVQIDVEFEGTINKGTQLFRAGHEWKVRFTIDADTPPPGSDQKKHIGYEIHIKGKSKQAGHAWCDAVPKGRPGTGVGMLEEKTRPIEHQFPNTDELKYWFTTYKIN
;
A
#
# COMPACT_ATOMS: atom_id res chain seq x y z
N MET A 1 -5.56 4.48 -21.04
CA MET A 1 -4.69 3.31 -21.33
C MET A 1 -3.98 2.97 -20.03
N SER A 2 -4.43 1.92 -19.32
CA SER A 2 -3.80 1.48 -18.07
C SER A 2 -2.42 0.91 -18.40
N SER A 3 -1.39 1.43 -17.75
CA SER A 3 -0.05 0.84 -17.77
C SER A 3 -0.16 -0.61 -17.26
N GLY A 4 0.41 -1.55 -18.00
CA GLY A 4 0.29 -2.99 -17.76
C GLY A 4 0.48 -3.36 -16.29
N GLY A 5 -0.55 -3.98 -15.70
CA GLY A 5 -0.49 -4.52 -14.35
C GLY A 5 0.60 -5.58 -14.29
N TYR A 6 1.48 -5.49 -13.30
CA TYR A 6 2.44 -6.55 -13.06
C TYR A 6 1.68 -7.72 -12.47
N ASP A 7 1.42 -8.70 -13.31
CA ASP A 7 0.74 -9.93 -12.94
C ASP A 7 1.80 -11.03 -12.72
N TRP A 8 1.73 -11.69 -11.57
CA TRP A 8 2.63 -12.78 -11.23
C TRP A 8 1.86 -13.91 -10.54
N GLN A 9 2.17 -15.16 -10.89
CA GLN A 9 1.61 -16.33 -10.21
C GLN A 9 2.49 -16.69 -9.03
N ALA A 10 1.96 -16.54 -7.81
CA ALA A 10 2.63 -16.89 -6.58
C ALA A 10 2.34 -18.34 -6.16
N PRO A 11 3.33 -19.06 -5.59
CA PRO A 11 3.12 -20.42 -5.07
C PRO A 11 2.36 -20.44 -3.73
N ASP A 12 2.42 -19.36 -2.96
CA ASP A 12 1.79 -19.24 -1.64
C ASP A 12 1.48 -17.76 -1.29
N LEU A 13 0.74 -17.56 -0.19
CA LEU A 13 0.30 -16.22 0.24
C LEU A 13 1.46 -15.31 0.63
N LYS A 14 2.51 -15.86 1.26
CA LYS A 14 3.65 -15.05 1.71
C LYS A 14 4.40 -14.52 0.50
N SER A 15 4.64 -15.38 -0.49
CA SER A 15 5.26 -15.02 -1.75
C SER A 15 4.45 -13.97 -2.52
N ALA A 16 3.12 -14.12 -2.56
CA ALA A 16 2.23 -13.14 -3.18
C ALA A 16 2.31 -11.77 -2.48
N ASN A 17 2.33 -11.77 -1.14
CA ASN A 17 2.48 -10.57 -0.33
C ASN A 17 3.85 -9.89 -0.52
N ASP A 18 4.92 -10.67 -0.47
CA ASP A 18 6.29 -10.19 -0.66
C ASP A 18 6.45 -9.56 -2.07
N PHE A 19 5.82 -10.14 -3.09
CA PHE A 19 5.77 -9.57 -4.44
C PHE A 19 5.04 -8.21 -4.45
N ALA A 20 3.85 -8.14 -3.85
CA ALA A 20 3.08 -6.90 -3.76
C ALA A 20 3.87 -5.78 -3.05
N VAL A 21 4.44 -6.08 -1.88
CA VAL A 21 5.29 -5.13 -1.12
C VAL A 21 6.52 -4.72 -1.91
N LYS A 22 7.19 -5.67 -2.57
CA LYS A 22 8.33 -5.36 -3.45
C LYS A 22 7.94 -4.39 -4.56
N LYS A 23 6.80 -4.59 -5.23
CA LYS A 23 6.33 -3.71 -6.30
C LYS A 23 6.01 -2.30 -5.80
N MET A 24 5.43 -2.19 -4.61
CA MET A 24 5.21 -0.90 -3.95
C MET A 24 6.52 -0.15 -3.69
N VAL A 25 7.52 -0.85 -3.16
CA VAL A 25 8.85 -0.29 -2.91
C VAL A 25 9.56 0.11 -4.20
N GLU A 26 9.52 -0.73 -5.23
CA GLU A 26 10.11 -0.43 -6.55
C GLU A 26 9.53 0.85 -7.14
N TYR A 27 8.21 1.01 -7.11
CA TYR A 27 7.56 2.20 -7.65
C TYR A 27 7.92 3.46 -6.87
N ILE A 28 7.98 3.38 -5.54
CA ILE A 28 8.41 4.52 -4.71
C ILE A 28 9.85 4.90 -5.00
N LYS A 29 10.75 3.94 -5.18
CA LYS A 29 12.14 4.21 -5.58
C LYS A 29 12.23 4.92 -6.93
N GLN A 30 11.34 4.59 -7.88
CA GLN A 30 11.34 5.14 -9.24
C GLN A 30 10.64 6.49 -9.37
N SER A 31 9.62 6.76 -8.56
CA SER A 31 8.72 7.92 -8.76
C SER A 31 8.61 8.87 -7.57
N GLY A 32 9.13 8.48 -6.41
CA GLY A 32 9.00 9.26 -5.17
C GLY A 32 9.91 10.49 -5.12
N ASP A 33 11.10 10.42 -5.70
CA ASP A 33 12.11 11.49 -5.73
C ASP A 33 11.60 12.79 -6.37
N ALA A 34 10.68 12.69 -7.33
CA ALA A 34 10.05 13.83 -7.98
C ALA A 34 8.94 14.50 -7.15
N VAL A 35 8.58 13.95 -5.99
CA VAL A 35 7.39 14.37 -5.23
C VAL A 35 7.69 14.65 -3.76
N MET A 36 8.60 13.90 -3.15
CA MET A 36 8.96 13.99 -1.73
C MET A 36 10.49 13.96 -1.54
N THR A 37 10.96 14.31 -0.35
CA THR A 37 12.39 14.26 -0.03
C THR A 37 12.90 12.83 0.07
N ALA A 38 14.21 12.63 -0.15
CA ALA A 38 14.84 11.31 0.00
C ALA A 38 14.69 10.73 1.42
N ALA A 39 14.63 11.57 2.45
CA ALA A 39 14.39 11.14 3.83
C ALA A 39 12.98 10.57 4.00
N ALA A 40 11.96 11.27 3.47
CA ALA A 40 10.59 10.77 3.49
C ALA A 40 10.42 9.49 2.68
N GLN A 41 11.02 9.44 1.49
CA GLN A 41 11.01 8.26 0.64
C GLN A 41 11.60 7.03 1.35
N ARG A 42 12.76 7.19 2.01
CA ARG A 42 13.39 6.12 2.80
C ARG A 42 12.50 5.68 3.96
N TYR A 43 11.96 6.63 4.71
CA TYR A 43 11.08 6.32 5.83
C TYR A 43 9.84 5.51 5.41
N ILE A 44 9.21 5.88 4.30
CA ILE A 44 8.05 5.16 3.74
C ILE A 44 8.45 3.73 3.35
N ILE A 45 9.57 3.56 2.66
CA ILE A 45 10.09 2.23 2.28
C ILE A 45 10.32 1.39 3.54
N ASP A 46 10.95 1.97 4.57
CA ASP A 46 11.20 1.28 5.82
C ASP A 46 9.89 0.86 6.49
N GLN A 47 8.85 1.71 6.52
CA GLN A 47 7.55 1.33 7.10
C GLN A 47 6.86 0.20 6.33
N LEU A 48 6.95 0.18 4.99
CA LEU A 48 6.37 -0.88 4.17
C LEU A 48 7.09 -2.22 4.39
N GLN A 49 8.42 -2.19 4.53
CA GLN A 49 9.25 -3.40 4.64
C GLN A 49 9.52 -3.85 6.07
N LYS A 50 9.22 -3.02 7.07
CA LYS A 50 9.49 -3.32 8.48
C LYS A 50 8.85 -4.64 8.89
N GLU A 51 9.65 -5.52 9.48
CA GLU A 51 9.17 -6.78 10.04
C GLU A 51 8.06 -6.51 11.07
N GLY A 52 6.97 -7.27 10.97
CA GLY A 52 5.78 -7.06 11.81
C GLY A 52 4.88 -5.90 11.39
N SER A 53 5.21 -5.14 10.33
CA SER A 53 4.29 -4.12 9.81
C SER A 53 2.99 -4.75 9.30
N PRO A 54 1.88 -3.99 9.26
CA PRO A 54 0.63 -4.49 8.71
C PRO A 54 0.76 -5.01 7.26
N PHE A 55 1.60 -4.40 6.44
CA PHE A 55 1.86 -4.84 5.05
C PHE A 55 2.74 -6.10 5.01
N HIS A 56 3.77 -6.19 5.86
CA HIS A 56 4.62 -7.37 5.94
C HIS A 56 3.85 -8.61 6.39
N THR A 57 2.89 -8.44 7.31
CA THR A 57 2.12 -9.52 7.94
C THR A 57 0.74 -9.73 7.33
N PHE A 58 0.40 -9.06 6.23
CA PHE A 58 -0.96 -9.13 5.66
C PHE A 58 -1.35 -10.57 5.29
N TYR A 59 -0.44 -11.35 4.70
CA TYR A 59 -0.68 -12.77 4.35
C TYR A 59 -1.14 -13.64 5.54
N GLU A 60 -0.78 -13.29 6.77
CA GLU A 60 -1.21 -13.98 7.98
C GLU A 60 -2.63 -13.54 8.34
N LYS A 61 -2.88 -12.21 8.32
CA LYS A 61 -4.13 -11.57 8.71
C LYS A 61 -5.31 -11.88 7.79
N ILE A 62 -5.07 -12.29 6.54
CA ILE A 62 -6.12 -12.73 5.62
C ILE A 62 -6.89 -13.91 6.19
N LYS A 63 -6.21 -14.81 6.93
CA LYS A 63 -6.84 -15.97 7.56
C LYS A 63 -7.81 -15.59 8.67
N ASP A 64 -7.58 -14.44 9.29
CA ASP A 64 -8.41 -13.87 10.36
C ASP A 64 -9.47 -12.89 9.82
N GLY A 65 -9.71 -12.90 8.51
CA GLY A 65 -10.76 -12.09 7.86
C GLY A 65 -10.34 -10.67 7.47
N THR A 66 -9.07 -10.29 7.63
CA THR A 66 -8.57 -9.00 7.10
C THR A 66 -8.39 -9.08 5.59
N VAL A 67 -9.13 -8.27 4.84
CA VAL A 67 -9.14 -8.35 3.36
C VAL A 67 -8.48 -7.17 2.67
N GLN A 68 -8.24 -6.08 3.40
CA GLN A 68 -7.51 -4.94 2.85
C GLN A 68 -6.79 -4.18 3.96
N ILE A 69 -5.62 -3.64 3.62
CA ILE A 69 -4.88 -2.69 4.44
C ILE A 69 -4.50 -1.53 3.55
N ASP A 70 -4.85 -0.34 4.02
CA ASP A 70 -4.42 0.92 3.45
C ASP A 70 -3.43 1.60 4.40
N VAL A 71 -2.47 2.31 3.83
CA VAL A 71 -1.70 3.32 4.54
C VAL A 71 -1.64 4.58 3.70
N GLU A 72 -1.85 5.71 4.34
CA GLU A 72 -1.79 7.03 3.71
C GLU A 72 -0.74 7.86 4.44
N PHE A 73 0.29 8.29 3.69
CA PHE A 73 1.33 9.19 4.16
C PHE A 73 1.08 10.58 3.59
N GLU A 74 1.13 11.57 4.46
CA GLU A 74 1.06 12.99 4.13
C GLU A 74 2.28 13.68 4.72
N GLY A 75 2.89 14.59 3.97
CA GLY A 75 4.00 15.36 4.51
C GLY A 75 4.15 16.73 3.89
N THR A 76 4.84 17.60 4.64
CA THR A 76 5.07 19.00 4.30
C THR A 76 6.55 19.30 4.42
N ILE A 77 7.10 19.96 3.39
CA ILE A 77 8.48 20.41 3.38
C ILE A 77 8.54 21.79 4.02
N ASN A 78 9.06 21.89 5.24
CA ASN A 78 9.02 23.14 6.01
C ASN A 78 10.18 24.07 5.65
N LYS A 79 11.37 23.51 5.46
CA LYS A 79 12.55 24.25 4.99
C LYS A 79 12.86 23.77 3.58
N GLY A 80 12.41 24.55 2.59
CA GLY A 80 12.55 24.23 1.17
C GLY A 80 13.94 23.68 0.82
N THR A 81 13.96 22.79 -0.16
CA THR A 81 15.16 22.19 -0.74
C THR A 81 15.43 22.77 -2.12
N GLN A 82 16.52 22.35 -2.77
CA GLN A 82 16.78 22.70 -4.18
C GLN A 82 15.65 22.23 -5.12
N LEU A 83 14.96 21.14 -4.77
CA LEU A 83 13.92 20.53 -5.61
C LEU A 83 12.50 20.97 -5.24
N PHE A 84 12.28 21.35 -3.97
CA PHE A 84 10.96 21.64 -3.45
C PHE A 84 10.94 22.92 -2.63
N ARG A 85 9.99 23.80 -2.91
CA ARG A 85 9.78 25.01 -2.11
C ARG A 85 9.31 24.67 -0.68
N ALA A 86 9.53 25.59 0.25
CA ALA A 86 8.89 25.54 1.56
C ALA A 86 7.36 25.55 1.41
N GLY A 87 6.67 24.79 2.27
CA GLY A 87 5.23 24.55 2.20
C GLY A 87 4.80 23.58 1.09
N HIS A 88 5.73 22.90 0.42
CA HIS A 88 5.36 21.86 -0.54
C HIS A 88 4.76 20.65 0.18
N GLU A 89 3.52 20.33 -0.17
CA GLU A 89 2.79 19.19 0.38
C GLU A 89 2.80 18.02 -0.60
N TRP A 90 3.01 16.83 -0.09
CA TRP A 90 2.91 15.59 -0.85
C TRP A 90 2.06 14.57 -0.11
N LYS A 91 1.51 13.62 -0.88
CA LYS A 91 0.65 12.57 -0.37
C LYS A 91 0.87 11.30 -1.17
N VAL A 92 0.97 10.18 -0.47
CA VAL A 92 1.01 8.85 -1.09
C VAL A 92 0.14 7.87 -0.32
N ARG A 93 -0.66 7.10 -1.05
CA ARG A 93 -1.46 6.01 -0.51
C ARG A 93 -0.98 4.69 -1.08
N PHE A 94 -0.93 3.68 -0.21
CA PHE A 94 -0.71 2.30 -0.57
C PHE A 94 -1.91 1.48 -0.12
N THR A 95 -2.27 0.51 -0.93
CA THR A 95 -3.29 -0.49 -0.63
C THR A 95 -2.70 -1.85 -0.92
N ILE A 96 -2.90 -2.78 0.00
CA ILE A 96 -2.74 -4.22 -0.24
C ILE A 96 -4.05 -4.89 0.12
N ASP A 97 -4.52 -5.78 -0.74
CA ASP A 97 -5.80 -6.44 -0.55
C ASP A 97 -5.74 -7.90 -0.98
N ALA A 98 -6.67 -8.68 -0.46
CA ALA A 98 -6.89 -10.06 -0.85
C ALA A 98 -8.23 -10.09 -1.55
N ASP A 99 -8.27 -10.66 -2.75
CA ASP A 99 -9.49 -10.71 -3.55
C ASP A 99 -9.86 -12.16 -3.87
N THR A 100 -11.16 -12.43 -3.79
CA THR A 100 -11.73 -13.72 -4.16
C THR A 100 -12.88 -13.46 -5.11
N PRO A 101 -12.82 -13.99 -6.34
CA PRO A 101 -13.86 -13.78 -7.33
C PRO A 101 -15.23 -14.24 -6.82
N PRO A 102 -16.31 -13.55 -7.18
CA PRO A 102 -17.65 -14.10 -6.99
C PRO A 102 -17.82 -15.37 -7.82
N PRO A 103 -18.75 -16.29 -7.43
CA PRO A 103 -19.06 -17.46 -8.22
C PRO A 103 -19.40 -17.09 -9.68
N GLY A 104 -18.75 -17.76 -10.64
CA GLY A 104 -18.95 -17.50 -12.07
C GLY A 104 -18.09 -16.38 -12.68
N SER A 105 -17.16 -15.80 -11.92
CA SER A 105 -16.14 -14.89 -12.47
C SER A 105 -14.91 -15.67 -12.96
N ASP A 106 -14.36 -15.24 -14.10
CA ASP A 106 -13.10 -15.75 -14.67
C ASP A 106 -11.85 -15.19 -13.95
N GLN A 107 -12.03 -14.23 -13.05
CA GLN A 107 -10.94 -13.66 -12.27
C GLN A 107 -10.42 -14.69 -11.27
N LYS A 108 -9.11 -14.82 -11.13
CA LYS A 108 -8.51 -15.72 -10.14
C LYS A 108 -8.38 -15.04 -8.78
N LYS A 109 -8.22 -15.84 -7.74
CA LYS A 109 -7.85 -15.37 -6.41
C LYS A 109 -6.47 -14.70 -6.47
N HIS A 110 -6.28 -13.61 -5.73
CA HIS A 110 -5.00 -12.89 -5.73
C HIS A 110 -4.82 -12.01 -4.50
N ILE A 111 -3.56 -11.60 -4.28
CA ILE A 111 -3.24 -10.41 -3.50
C ILE A 111 -3.06 -9.24 -4.47
N GLY A 112 -3.90 -8.23 -4.34
CA GLY A 112 -3.82 -6.97 -5.08
C GLY A 112 -2.92 -5.97 -4.37
N TYR A 113 -2.31 -5.07 -5.15
CA TYR A 113 -1.68 -3.88 -4.60
C TYR A 113 -1.99 -2.66 -5.45
N GLU A 114 -2.10 -1.51 -4.79
CA GLU A 114 -2.25 -0.21 -5.44
C GLU A 114 -1.37 0.84 -4.78
N ILE A 115 -0.85 1.77 -5.59
CA ILE A 115 -0.04 2.90 -5.14
C ILE A 115 -0.52 4.14 -5.85
N HIS A 116 -0.81 5.17 -5.09
CA HIS A 116 -1.23 6.46 -5.61
C HIS A 116 -0.39 7.57 -4.98
N ILE A 117 0.52 8.13 -5.77
CA ILE A 117 1.28 9.34 -5.42
C ILE A 117 0.54 10.54 -6.02
N LYS A 118 0.26 11.56 -5.22
CA LYS A 118 -0.41 12.79 -5.68
C LYS A 118 0.32 13.37 -6.90
N GLY A 119 -0.42 13.54 -8.01
CA GLY A 119 0.14 14.08 -9.26
C GLY A 119 0.84 13.04 -10.16
N LYS A 120 0.77 11.74 -9.84
CA LYS A 120 1.26 10.64 -10.69
C LYS A 120 0.10 9.69 -11.03
N SER A 121 0.24 8.96 -12.15
CA SER A 121 -0.70 7.91 -12.51
C SER A 121 -0.68 6.79 -11.47
N LYS A 122 -1.86 6.32 -11.06
CA LYS A 122 -2.01 5.16 -10.18
C LYS A 122 -1.28 3.95 -10.77
N GLN A 123 -0.56 3.22 -9.92
CA GLN A 123 0.01 1.92 -10.26
C GLN A 123 -0.70 0.83 -9.47
N ALA A 124 -0.97 -0.29 -10.12
CA ALA A 124 -1.61 -1.44 -9.51
C ALA A 124 -1.13 -2.73 -10.18
N GLY A 125 -1.34 -3.86 -9.51
CA GLY A 125 -1.05 -5.18 -10.05
C GLY A 125 -1.56 -6.28 -9.15
N HIS A 126 -1.39 -7.53 -9.62
CA HIS A 126 -1.93 -8.70 -8.96
C HIS A 126 -0.86 -9.77 -8.78
N ALA A 127 -0.76 -10.30 -7.58
CA ALA A 127 -0.10 -11.57 -7.31
C ALA A 127 -1.17 -12.68 -7.24
N TRP A 128 -1.41 -13.36 -8.36
CA TRP A 128 -2.35 -14.47 -8.44
C TRP A 128 -1.94 -15.58 -7.49
N CYS A 129 -2.87 -16.04 -6.65
CA CYS A 129 -2.60 -16.98 -5.58
C CYS A 129 -3.87 -17.74 -5.20
N ASP A 130 -3.92 -19.04 -5.52
CA ASP A 130 -5.10 -19.87 -5.22
C ASP A 130 -5.31 -20.10 -3.72
N ALA A 131 -4.24 -19.91 -2.93
CA ALA A 131 -4.24 -20.09 -1.48
C ALA A 131 -4.98 -18.97 -0.70
N VAL A 132 -5.47 -17.92 -1.37
CA VAL A 132 -6.29 -16.88 -0.70
C VAL A 132 -7.57 -17.52 -0.16
N PRO A 133 -7.78 -17.54 1.18
CA PRO A 133 -8.89 -18.26 1.77
C PRO A 133 -10.21 -17.52 1.57
N LYS A 134 -10.20 -16.21 1.83
CA LYS A 134 -11.32 -15.29 1.75
C LYS A 134 -10.77 -13.94 1.31
N GLY A 135 -11.39 -13.31 0.32
CA GLY A 135 -11.00 -12.00 -0.18
C GLY A 135 -12.12 -11.00 0.02
N ARG A 136 -11.89 -9.78 -0.47
CA ARG A 136 -12.89 -8.72 -0.46
C ARG A 136 -14.19 -9.24 -1.05
N PRO A 137 -15.32 -9.03 -0.37
CA PRO A 137 -16.59 -9.46 -0.89
C PRO A 137 -16.96 -8.58 -2.08
N GLY A 138 -17.79 -9.13 -2.97
CA GLY A 138 -18.43 -8.35 -4.02
C GLY A 138 -19.31 -7.22 -3.46
N THR A 139 -19.83 -6.40 -4.35
CA THR A 139 -20.72 -5.29 -4.02
C THR A 139 -21.86 -5.70 -3.07
N GLY A 140 -22.06 -4.93 -1.99
CA GLY A 140 -23.18 -5.10 -1.06
C GLY A 140 -22.88 -5.77 0.29
N VAL A 141 -21.64 -6.22 0.53
CA VAL A 141 -21.22 -6.72 1.85
C VAL A 141 -20.42 -5.65 2.59
N GLY A 142 -20.86 -5.32 3.81
CA GLY A 142 -20.17 -4.35 4.67
C GLY A 142 -18.83 -4.90 5.17
N MET A 143 -17.78 -4.09 5.11
CA MET A 143 -16.50 -4.35 5.76
C MET A 143 -16.40 -3.54 7.04
N LEU A 144 -15.87 -4.13 8.11
CA LEU A 144 -15.50 -3.40 9.31
C LEU A 144 -14.22 -2.62 9.03
N GLU A 145 -14.29 -1.29 9.12
CA GLU A 145 -13.15 -0.39 9.02
C GLU A 145 -12.56 -0.12 10.40
N GLU A 146 -11.28 -0.43 10.57
CA GLU A 146 -10.49 -0.07 11.76
C GLU A 146 -9.36 0.86 11.34
N LYS A 147 -9.38 2.10 11.84
CA LYS A 147 -8.37 3.11 11.54
C LYS A 147 -7.51 3.39 12.76
N THR A 148 -6.18 3.36 12.60
CA THR A 148 -5.26 3.72 13.67
C THR A 148 -5.28 5.22 13.93
N ARG A 149 -4.80 5.63 15.11
CA ARG A 149 -4.46 7.04 15.33
C ARG A 149 -3.34 7.46 14.36
N PRO A 150 -3.28 8.75 13.97
CA PRO A 150 -2.16 9.27 13.21
C PRO A 150 -0.85 9.04 13.96
N ILE A 151 0.16 8.59 13.22
CA ILE A 151 1.55 8.47 13.66
C ILE A 151 2.30 9.62 13.01
N GLU A 152 2.95 10.44 13.82
CA GLU A 152 3.70 11.61 13.38
C GLU A 152 5.20 11.31 13.40
N HIS A 153 5.91 11.84 12.42
CA HIS A 153 7.36 11.76 12.31
C HIS A 153 7.93 13.11 11.90
N GLN A 154 8.85 13.61 12.71
CA GLN A 154 9.60 14.82 12.43
C GLN A 154 11.00 14.44 11.91
N PHE A 155 11.34 14.88 10.72
CA PHE A 155 12.69 14.70 10.18
C PHE A 155 13.67 15.73 10.80
N PRO A 156 14.98 15.42 10.85
CA PRO A 156 15.99 16.35 11.40
C PRO A 156 16.03 17.73 10.74
N ASN A 157 15.58 17.84 9.49
CA ASN A 157 15.51 19.10 8.75
C ASN A 157 14.20 19.88 8.95
N THR A 158 13.42 19.54 9.99
CA THR A 158 12.10 20.11 10.32
C THR A 158 10.97 19.77 9.35
N ASP A 159 11.16 18.88 8.38
CA ASP A 159 10.04 18.38 7.59
C ASP A 159 9.16 17.46 8.43
N GLU A 160 7.86 17.47 8.15
CA GLU A 160 6.86 16.69 8.88
C GLU A 160 6.23 15.63 7.97
N LEU A 161 5.97 14.47 8.55
CA LEU A 161 5.21 13.38 7.95
C LEU A 161 4.23 12.85 8.98
N LYS A 162 3.01 12.59 8.54
CA LYS A 162 2.01 11.84 9.32
C LYS A 162 1.45 10.70 8.48
N TYR A 163 1.08 9.62 9.14
CA TYR A 163 0.44 8.50 8.47
C TYR A 163 -0.48 7.71 9.40
N TRP A 164 -1.38 6.93 8.82
CA TRP A 164 -2.26 6.03 9.56
C TRP A 164 -2.54 4.80 8.71
N PHE A 165 -2.79 3.69 9.39
CA PHE A 165 -3.27 2.49 8.75
C PHE A 165 -4.79 2.43 8.87
N THR A 166 -5.41 1.95 7.80
CA THR A 166 -6.82 1.54 7.82
C THR A 166 -6.87 0.07 7.43
N THR A 167 -7.46 -0.77 8.28
CA THR A 167 -7.66 -2.18 7.99
C THR A 167 -9.13 -2.47 7.78
N TYR A 168 -9.45 -3.27 6.77
CA TYR A 168 -10.80 -3.69 6.45
C TYR A 168 -10.93 -5.18 6.70
N LYS A 169 -11.95 -5.55 7.48
CA LYS A 169 -12.24 -6.94 7.84
C LYS A 169 -13.64 -7.33 7.41
N ILE A 170 -13.81 -8.61 7.13
CA ILE A 170 -15.12 -9.23 6.94
C ILE A 170 -15.40 -10.20 8.07
N ASN A 171 -16.57 -10.05 8.69
CA ASN A 171 -17.09 -10.98 9.69
C ASN A 171 -17.27 -12.40 9.12
#